data_AF-A0AAD6G6Q9-F1
#
_entry.id   AF-A0AAD6G6Q9-F1
#
_cell.length_a   1.000
_cell.length_b   1.000
_cell.length_c   1.000
_cell.angle_alpha   90.00
_cell.angle_beta   90.00
_cell.angle_gamma   90.00
#
_symmetry.space_group_name_H-M   'P 1'
#
loop_
_entity.id
_entity.type
_entity.pdbx_description
1 polymer ?
#
loop_
_entity_poly.entity_id
_entity_poly.type
_entity_poly.pdbx_seq_one_letter_code
_entity_poly.pdbx_strand_id
1 'polypeptide(L)'
;MIASTTAAGVYDDADHNTTQSSLVDIFEPAGISWKAYQEGLLPSGWWCLQPYPPEQDLGLRPHNPFMSFDNIREKVARCRNIVNAEEHFAADIAKGQLAPQYMFYTPTLKNDAHDTNVTYTETDLKYIINTMKSNEQFMKNTLILVTFDENDVYSPDSYGTPNDVYSVLLSKDVLSCTSCVDPQFYNHFTMLTTLEQNRNLTNIPNPNGDGAMWD
;
A
#
# COMPACT_ATOMS: atom_id res chain seq x y z
N MET A 1 -2.10 0.75 -4.31
CA MET A 1 -1.86 1.79 -5.34
C MET A 1 -1.69 3.16 -4.69
N ILE A 2 -0.76 4.01 -5.18
CA ILE A 2 -0.50 5.35 -4.60
C ILE A 2 -0.49 6.49 -5.63
N ALA A 3 -0.90 6.24 -6.87
CA ALA A 3 -0.95 7.21 -7.96
C ALA A 3 -2.16 6.98 -8.87
N SER A 4 -2.65 8.04 -9.50
CA SER A 4 -3.91 8.08 -10.25
C SER A 4 -3.78 7.76 -11.74
N THR A 5 -2.65 7.17 -12.16
CA THR A 5 -2.42 6.69 -13.52
C THR A 5 -2.04 5.22 -13.50
N THR A 6 -2.30 4.54 -14.61
CA THR A 6 -1.94 3.13 -14.81
C THR A 6 -0.46 2.92 -14.51
N ALA A 7 -0.22 2.28 -13.38
CA ALA A 7 1.07 1.90 -12.86
C ALA A 7 2.10 3.05 -12.69
N ALA A 8 1.67 4.32 -12.75
CA ALA A 8 2.57 5.48 -12.72
C ALA A 8 3.73 5.44 -13.75
N GLY A 9 3.56 4.68 -14.84
CA GLY A 9 4.59 4.42 -15.85
C GLY A 9 5.52 3.23 -15.56
N VAL A 10 5.22 2.42 -14.54
CA VAL A 10 5.97 1.24 -14.09
C VAL A 10 5.22 -0.02 -14.48
N TYR A 11 5.60 -0.70 -15.57
CA TYR A 11 4.79 -1.80 -16.14
C TYR A 11 5.37 -3.20 -15.90
N ASP A 12 6.49 -3.28 -15.20
CA ASP A 12 7.19 -4.53 -14.90
C ASP A 12 7.96 -4.38 -13.58
N ASP A 13 8.56 -5.48 -13.13
CA ASP A 13 9.29 -5.56 -11.85
C ASP A 13 10.70 -4.96 -11.90
N ALA A 14 11.11 -4.35 -13.01
CA ALA A 14 12.40 -3.69 -13.05
C ALA A 14 12.40 -2.40 -12.22
N ASP A 15 13.61 -1.92 -11.91
CA ASP A 15 13.79 -0.66 -11.23
C ASP A 15 13.36 0.52 -12.11
N HIS A 16 12.18 1.06 -11.82
CA HIS A 16 11.65 2.25 -12.48
C HIS A 16 11.65 3.47 -11.56
N ASN A 17 11.75 4.64 -12.17
CA ASN A 17 11.62 5.94 -11.53
C ASN A 17 10.53 6.75 -12.25
N THR A 18 9.75 7.51 -11.51
CA THR A 18 8.66 8.34 -12.02
C THR A 18 8.64 9.71 -11.32
N THR A 19 8.31 10.73 -12.10
CA THR A 19 8.14 12.11 -11.65
C THR A 19 6.66 12.46 -11.42
N GLN A 20 5.77 11.48 -11.56
CA GLN A 20 4.33 11.65 -11.35
C GLN A 20 4.00 11.97 -9.88
N SER A 21 2.79 12.49 -9.66
CA SER A 21 2.28 12.74 -8.31
C SER A 21 1.81 11.45 -7.64
N SER A 22 1.87 11.43 -6.31
CA SER A 22 1.38 10.33 -5.47
C SER A 22 0.43 10.85 -4.38
N LEU A 23 -0.20 9.93 -3.64
CA LEU A 23 -0.98 10.26 -2.43
C LEU A 23 -0.21 11.13 -1.44
N VAL A 24 1.11 10.96 -1.36
CA VAL A 24 1.95 11.73 -0.43
C VAL A 24 1.88 13.23 -0.74
N ASP A 25 1.73 13.61 -2.01
CA ASP A 25 1.64 15.00 -2.43
C ASP A 25 0.35 15.68 -1.99
N ILE A 26 -0.71 14.93 -1.73
CA ILE A 26 -1.98 15.45 -1.22
C ILE A 26 -2.15 15.24 0.29
N PHE A 27 -1.48 14.24 0.87
CA PHE A 27 -1.50 13.98 2.30
C PHE A 27 -0.73 15.03 3.11
N GLU A 28 0.49 15.36 2.71
CA GLU A 28 1.34 16.26 3.49
C GLU A 28 0.76 17.68 3.63
N PRO A 29 0.24 18.34 2.58
CA PRO A 29 -0.40 19.64 2.72
C PRO A 29 -1.66 19.61 3.59
N ALA A 30 -2.36 18.46 3.63
CA ALA A 30 -3.54 18.24 4.45
C ALA A 30 -3.21 17.83 5.90
N GLY A 31 -1.92 17.70 6.25
CA GLY A 31 -1.48 17.27 7.57
C GLY A 31 -1.77 15.79 7.87
N ILE A 32 -1.96 14.97 6.83
CA ILE A 32 -2.19 13.53 6.98
C ILE A 32 -0.85 12.82 7.14
N SER A 33 -0.67 12.15 8.27
CA SER A 33 0.51 11.33 8.51
C SER A 33 0.41 10.01 7.75
N TRP A 34 1.52 9.57 7.18
CA TRP A 34 1.60 8.34 6.40
C TRP A 34 2.87 7.57 6.72
N LYS A 35 2.81 6.25 6.58
CA LYS A 35 3.97 5.37 6.68
C LYS A 35 3.78 4.11 5.84
N ALA A 36 4.84 3.69 5.15
CA ALA A 36 4.92 2.43 4.43
C ALA A 36 5.79 1.45 5.23
N TYR A 37 5.23 0.31 5.62
CA TYR A 37 5.87 -0.75 6.38
C TYR A 37 6.22 -1.86 5.40
N GLN A 38 7.51 -2.15 5.28
CA GLN A 38 8.03 -3.15 4.36
C GLN A 38 8.63 -4.26 5.20
N GLU A 39 8.01 -5.44 5.15
CA GLU A 39 8.48 -6.61 5.89
C GLU A 39 9.85 -7.04 5.35
N GLY A 40 10.78 -7.42 6.23
CA GLY A 40 12.13 -7.82 5.83
C GLY A 40 13.05 -6.67 5.37
N LEU A 41 12.56 -5.44 5.25
CA LEU A 41 13.41 -4.28 4.93
C LEU A 41 14.47 -4.10 6.02
N LEU A 42 15.76 -3.94 5.70
CA LEU A 42 16.78 -3.82 6.73
C LEU A 42 16.50 -2.63 7.68
N PRO A 43 16.95 -2.60 8.94
CA PRO A 43 16.44 -1.60 9.89
C PRO A 43 17.18 -0.25 9.94
N SER A 44 17.99 0.06 8.92
CA SER A 44 18.99 1.13 9.02
C SER A 44 18.62 2.46 8.34
N GLY A 45 17.51 2.52 7.59
CA GLY A 45 17.14 3.69 6.78
C GLY A 45 18.14 3.98 5.65
N TRP A 46 19.07 3.07 5.38
CA TRP A 46 20.16 3.26 4.41
C TRP A 46 19.65 3.47 2.98
N TRP A 47 18.48 2.92 2.63
CA TRP A 47 17.83 3.12 1.32
C TRP A 47 17.47 4.58 1.05
N CYS A 48 17.34 5.42 2.08
CA CYS A 48 17.07 6.85 1.92
C CYS A 48 18.32 7.70 1.72
N LEU A 49 19.50 7.13 1.95
CA LEU A 49 20.77 7.85 1.95
C LEU A 49 21.73 7.31 0.88
N GLN A 50 21.43 6.20 0.22
CA GLN A 50 22.23 5.60 -0.85
C GLN A 50 21.32 5.18 -2.01
N PRO A 51 21.65 5.54 -3.27
CA PRO A 51 20.82 5.24 -4.43
C PRO A 51 20.82 3.77 -4.87
N TYR A 52 21.65 2.91 -4.27
CA TYR A 52 21.72 1.48 -4.61
C TYR A 52 22.16 0.66 -3.38
N PRO A 53 21.34 -0.26 -2.85
CA PRO A 53 21.84 -1.30 -1.97
C PRO A 53 22.69 -2.29 -2.78
N PRO A 54 23.78 -2.85 -2.22
CA PRO A 54 24.44 -4.00 -2.81
C PRO A 54 23.53 -5.23 -2.65
N GLU A 55 22.87 -5.64 -3.74
CA GLU A 55 22.46 -7.03 -4.07
C GLU A 55 21.76 -7.90 -3.01
N GLN A 56 21.16 -7.34 -1.97
CA GLN A 56 20.22 -8.07 -1.12
C GLN A 56 18.80 -7.65 -1.47
N ASP A 57 18.49 -7.93 -2.73
CA ASP A 57 17.22 -7.78 -3.37
C ASP A 57 16.24 -8.78 -2.75
N LEU A 58 15.55 -8.36 -1.69
CA LEU A 58 14.48 -9.13 -1.07
C LEU A 58 13.16 -9.04 -1.87
N GLY A 59 13.20 -8.66 -3.16
CA GLY A 59 12.00 -8.36 -3.96
C GLY A 59 11.23 -7.14 -3.44
N LEU A 60 11.87 -6.31 -2.61
CA LEU A 60 11.18 -5.24 -1.89
C LEU A 60 10.90 -4.03 -2.76
N ARG A 61 11.71 -3.76 -3.80
CA ARG A 61 11.48 -2.59 -4.64
C ARG A 61 10.27 -2.78 -5.58
N PRO A 62 10.09 -3.91 -6.28
CA PRO A 62 8.88 -4.17 -7.06
C PRO A 62 7.60 -3.97 -6.25
N HIS A 63 7.56 -4.47 -5.00
CA HIS A 63 6.37 -4.37 -4.14
C HIS A 63 6.33 -3.11 -3.23
N ASN A 64 7.31 -2.20 -3.35
CA ASN A 64 7.33 -0.91 -2.66
C ASN A 64 7.09 0.23 -3.65
N PRO A 65 5.83 0.56 -3.96
CA PRO A 65 5.52 1.55 -4.98
C PRO A 65 6.07 2.94 -4.65
N PHE A 66 6.36 3.24 -3.38
CA PHE A 66 6.90 4.54 -2.95
C PHE A 66 8.33 4.78 -3.46
N MET A 67 9.12 3.74 -3.68
CA MET A 67 10.52 3.87 -4.15
C MET A 67 10.62 4.28 -5.61
N SER A 68 9.57 4.08 -6.40
CA SER A 68 9.54 4.52 -7.80
C SER A 68 9.35 6.03 -7.92
N PHE A 69 8.83 6.73 -6.91
CA PHE A 69 8.57 8.17 -7.00
C PHE A 69 9.79 8.99 -6.60
N ASP A 70 10.34 9.78 -7.53
CA ASP A 70 11.52 10.61 -7.30
C ASP A 70 11.29 11.59 -6.14
N ASN A 71 10.09 12.16 -6.06
CA ASN A 71 9.74 13.09 -5.00
C ASN A 71 9.58 12.44 -3.60
N ILE A 72 9.67 11.11 -3.49
CA ILE A 72 9.73 10.36 -2.24
C ILE A 72 11.15 9.84 -2.02
N ARG A 73 11.69 9.09 -2.98
CA ARG A 73 13.02 8.47 -2.93
C ARG A 73 14.13 9.49 -2.70
N GLU A 74 14.07 10.64 -3.38
CA GLU A 74 15.12 11.67 -3.32
C GLU A 74 14.87 12.70 -2.20
N LYS A 75 13.70 12.68 -1.56
CA LYS A 75 13.38 13.52 -0.41
C LYS A 75 13.53 12.73 0.87
N VAL A 76 14.70 12.85 1.53
CA VAL A 76 15.03 12.14 2.78
C VAL A 76 13.90 12.17 3.82
N ALA A 77 13.20 13.30 3.97
CA ALA A 77 12.08 13.41 4.92
C ALA A 77 10.92 12.46 4.59
N ARG A 78 10.57 12.30 3.31
CA ARG A 78 9.53 11.37 2.83
C ARG A 78 10.02 9.93 2.81
N CYS A 79 11.23 9.69 2.32
CA CYS A 79 11.79 8.35 2.29
C CYS A 79 11.87 7.72 3.69
N ARG A 80 12.14 8.51 4.75
CA ARG A 80 12.14 8.03 6.13
C ARG A 80 10.77 7.50 6.63
N ASN A 81 9.69 7.74 5.90
CA ASN A 81 8.39 7.12 6.18
C ASN A 81 8.25 5.73 5.53
N ILE A 82 9.24 5.27 4.78
CA ILE A 82 9.37 3.86 4.35
C ILE A 82 10.24 3.18 5.38
N VAL A 83 9.68 2.23 6.11
CA VAL A 83 10.29 1.67 7.32
C VAL A 83 10.27 0.14 7.32
N ASN A 84 11.18 -0.45 8.09
CA ASN A 84 11.11 -1.85 8.45
C ASN A 84 9.80 -2.13 9.23
N ALA A 85 9.03 -3.13 8.79
CA ALA A 85 7.75 -3.46 9.41
C ALA A 85 7.92 -4.01 10.84
N GLU A 86 8.90 -4.88 11.05
CA GLU A 86 9.15 -5.61 12.30
C GLU A 86 9.48 -4.66 13.46
N GLU A 87 10.16 -3.55 13.20
CA GLU A 87 10.51 -2.54 14.21
C GLU A 87 9.39 -1.54 14.47
N HIS A 88 8.64 -1.17 13.43
CA HIS A 88 7.79 0.01 13.48
C HIS A 88 6.28 -0.28 13.52
N PHE A 89 5.81 -1.38 12.91
CA PHE A 89 4.39 -1.63 12.76
C PHE A 89 3.69 -1.76 14.11
N ALA A 90 4.08 -2.74 14.93
CA ALA A 90 3.48 -2.94 16.26
C ALA A 90 3.70 -1.73 17.19
N ALA A 91 4.85 -1.05 17.08
CA ALA A 91 5.15 0.14 17.86
C ALA A 91 4.24 1.33 17.52
N ASP A 92 3.89 1.50 16.24
CA ASP A 92 2.95 2.53 15.81
C ASP A 92 1.50 2.15 16.16
N ILE A 93 1.11 0.88 16.01
CA ILE A 93 -0.21 0.39 16.48
C ILE A 93 -0.38 0.63 17.99
N ALA A 94 0.66 0.45 18.80
CA ALA A 94 0.61 0.69 20.24
C ALA A 94 0.28 2.15 20.61
N LYS A 95 0.49 3.11 19.69
CA LYS A 95 0.15 4.53 19.89
C LYS A 95 -1.35 4.82 19.78
N GLY A 96 -2.17 3.85 19.38
CA GLY A 96 -3.62 4.02 19.25
C GLY A 96 -3.96 5.11 18.23
N GLN A 97 -4.73 6.12 18.64
CA GLN A 97 -5.13 7.25 17.78
C GLN A 97 -3.96 8.16 17.33
N LEU A 98 -2.76 7.98 17.88
CA LEU A 98 -1.55 8.69 17.45
C LEU A 98 -0.72 7.89 16.42
N ALA A 99 -1.20 6.73 15.96
CA ALA A 99 -0.61 6.01 14.84
C ALA A 99 -0.68 6.83 13.54
N PRO A 100 0.16 6.53 12.52
CA PRO A 100 0.02 7.12 11.20
C PRO A 100 -1.39 6.92 10.65
N GLN A 101 -1.95 7.95 10.02
CA GLN A 101 -3.33 7.93 9.53
C GLN A 101 -3.48 7.11 8.24
N TYR A 102 -2.42 7.03 7.45
CA TYR A 102 -2.31 6.10 6.33
C TYR A 102 -1.16 5.13 6.58
N MET A 103 -1.46 3.83 6.60
CA MET A 103 -0.49 2.76 6.82
C MET A 103 -0.55 1.81 5.63
N PHE A 104 0.55 1.67 4.90
CA PHE A 104 0.67 0.73 3.78
C PHE A 104 1.62 -0.39 4.18
N TYR A 105 1.16 -1.63 4.24
CA TYR A 105 1.98 -2.77 4.62
C TYR A 105 2.25 -3.65 3.39
N THR A 106 3.51 -3.93 3.12
CA THR A 106 3.94 -4.87 2.08
C THR A 106 4.61 -6.07 2.74
N PRO A 107 4.10 -7.30 2.55
CA PRO A 107 4.75 -8.51 3.01
C PRO A 107 6.02 -8.81 2.21
N THR A 108 6.87 -9.70 2.74
CA THR A 108 7.97 -10.27 1.96
C THR A 108 7.44 -11.15 0.84
N LEU A 109 8.29 -11.46 -0.16
CA LEU A 109 8.02 -12.48 -1.19
C LEU A 109 7.52 -13.82 -0.61
N LYS A 110 7.99 -14.19 0.59
CA LYS A 110 7.51 -15.44 1.21
C LYS A 110 6.07 -15.32 1.72
N ASN A 111 5.66 -14.14 2.14
CA ASN A 111 4.38 -13.88 2.80
C ASN A 111 3.36 -13.18 1.90
N ASP A 112 3.65 -12.90 0.63
CA ASP A 112 2.71 -12.26 -0.30
C ASP A 112 1.68 -13.22 -0.94
N ALA A 113 1.85 -14.52 -0.70
CA ALA A 113 1.08 -15.63 -1.26
C ALA A 113 1.29 -15.90 -2.75
N HIS A 114 2.21 -15.19 -3.42
CA HIS A 114 2.65 -15.43 -4.80
C HIS A 114 3.73 -16.52 -4.83
N ASP A 115 4.86 -16.31 -4.16
CA ASP A 115 5.98 -17.27 -4.20
C ASP A 115 5.76 -18.52 -3.33
N THR A 116 4.76 -18.49 -2.45
CA THR A 116 4.42 -19.61 -1.57
C THR A 116 3.00 -20.10 -1.79
N ASN A 117 2.04 -19.67 -0.96
CA ASN A 117 0.60 -19.87 -1.09
C ASN A 117 -0.14 -19.20 0.08
N VAL A 118 -1.46 -19.09 -0.06
CA VAL A 118 -2.36 -18.50 0.95
C VAL A 118 -2.24 -19.18 2.33
N THR A 119 -1.99 -20.49 2.40
CA THR A 119 -1.85 -21.20 3.69
C THR A 119 -0.58 -20.76 4.44
N TYR A 120 0.50 -20.51 3.71
CA TYR A 120 1.75 -20.02 4.27
C TYR A 120 1.56 -18.60 4.83
N THR A 121 1.05 -17.69 3.99
CA THR A 121 0.77 -16.30 4.34
C THR A 121 -0.25 -16.15 5.47
N GLU A 122 -1.17 -17.09 5.65
CA GLU A 122 -2.22 -17.01 6.68
C GLU A 122 -1.66 -16.75 8.08
N THR A 123 -0.49 -17.32 8.40
CA THR A 123 0.14 -17.14 9.72
C THR A 123 0.55 -15.68 9.93
N ASP A 124 1.19 -15.07 8.94
CA ASP A 124 1.66 -13.69 9.01
C ASP A 124 0.49 -12.69 8.96
N LEU A 125 -0.46 -12.90 8.04
CA LEU A 125 -1.67 -12.07 7.97
C LEU A 125 -2.46 -12.11 9.30
N LYS A 126 -2.58 -13.28 9.94
CA LYS A 126 -3.19 -13.38 11.28
C LYS A 126 -2.42 -12.56 12.31
N TYR A 127 -1.10 -12.58 12.29
CA TYR A 127 -0.28 -11.77 13.20
C TYR A 127 -0.53 -10.27 13.00
N ILE A 128 -0.50 -9.79 11.76
CA ILE A 128 -0.75 -8.39 11.39
C ILE A 128 -2.14 -7.93 11.86
N ILE A 129 -3.18 -8.69 11.49
CA ILE A 129 -4.57 -8.36 11.86
C ILE A 129 -4.77 -8.42 13.38
N ASN A 130 -4.23 -9.43 14.07
CA ASN A 130 -4.37 -9.53 15.52
C ASN A 130 -3.61 -8.43 16.25
N THR A 131 -2.46 -7.99 15.73
CA THR A 131 -1.71 -6.84 16.26
C THR A 131 -2.58 -5.59 16.23
N MET A 132 -3.21 -5.27 15.10
CA MET A 132 -4.15 -4.14 15.00
C MET A 132 -5.34 -4.29 15.95
N LYS A 133 -5.97 -5.47 15.99
CA LYS A 133 -7.13 -5.74 16.84
C LYS A 133 -6.82 -5.70 18.34
N SER A 134 -5.57 -5.90 18.73
CA SER A 134 -5.16 -5.87 20.14
C SER A 134 -5.26 -4.48 20.77
N ASN A 135 -5.31 -3.41 19.96
CA ASN A 135 -5.43 -2.04 20.43
C ASN A 135 -6.79 -1.43 20.03
N GLU A 136 -7.70 -1.32 21.00
CA GLU A 136 -9.02 -0.75 20.77
C GLU A 136 -8.99 0.72 20.35
N GLN A 137 -8.00 1.49 20.86
CA GLN A 137 -7.83 2.88 20.46
C GLN A 137 -7.35 2.97 19.02
N PHE A 138 -6.52 2.04 18.54
CA PHE A 138 -6.16 1.98 17.13
C PHE A 138 -7.37 1.62 16.26
N MET A 139 -8.15 0.61 16.65
CA MET A 139 -9.27 0.12 15.83
C MET A 139 -10.44 1.10 15.68
N LYS A 140 -10.56 2.10 16.57
CA LYS A 140 -11.61 3.12 16.52
C LYS A 140 -11.43 4.01 15.29
N ASN A 141 -12.48 4.13 14.47
CA ASN A 141 -12.49 4.87 13.21
C ASN A 141 -11.42 4.40 12.20
N THR A 142 -11.03 3.12 12.25
CA THR A 142 -10.00 2.55 11.37
C THR A 142 -10.63 1.57 10.39
N LEU A 143 -10.33 1.80 9.11
CA LEU A 143 -10.65 0.89 8.01
C LEU A 143 -9.38 0.17 7.56
N ILE A 144 -9.44 -1.16 7.51
CA ILE A 144 -8.35 -2.02 7.03
C ILE A 144 -8.82 -2.62 5.71
N LEU A 145 -8.01 -2.47 4.67
CA LEU A 145 -8.18 -3.18 3.40
C LEU A 145 -7.09 -4.24 3.29
N VAL A 146 -7.49 -5.49 3.06
CA VAL A 146 -6.58 -6.56 2.62
C VAL A 146 -6.95 -6.86 1.17
N THR A 147 -5.97 -6.84 0.27
CA THR A 147 -6.16 -7.01 -1.17
C THR A 147 -4.88 -7.58 -1.80
N PHE A 148 -4.94 -7.94 -3.07
CA PHE A 148 -3.80 -8.35 -3.90
C PHE A 148 -3.60 -7.33 -5.02
N ASP A 149 -2.37 -7.14 -5.44
CA ASP A 149 -2.03 -6.30 -6.59
C ASP A 149 -2.48 -6.94 -7.90
N GLU A 150 -2.36 -8.26 -8.03
CA GLU A 150 -2.70 -9.00 -9.25
C GLU A 150 -3.26 -10.41 -9.04
N ASN A 151 -3.72 -11.03 -10.14
CA ASN A 151 -4.28 -12.38 -10.18
C ASN A 151 -3.37 -13.43 -10.87
N ASP A 152 -2.10 -13.10 -11.11
CA ASP A 152 -1.07 -13.99 -11.69
C ASP A 152 -1.43 -14.57 -13.09
N VAL A 153 -2.33 -13.91 -13.83
CA VAL A 153 -2.73 -14.34 -15.19
C VAL A 153 -1.84 -13.68 -16.26
N TYR A 154 -0.73 -14.33 -16.58
CA TYR A 154 0.28 -13.89 -17.54
C TYR A 154 0.32 -14.75 -18.82
N SER A 155 -0.69 -14.66 -19.68
CA SER A 155 -0.68 -15.32 -21.00
C SER A 155 -0.80 -14.30 -22.13
N PRO A 156 -0.09 -14.46 -23.27
CA PRO A 156 -0.26 -13.61 -24.46
C PRO A 156 -1.71 -13.54 -24.95
N ASP A 157 -2.50 -14.58 -24.69
CA ASP A 157 -3.92 -14.66 -25.06
C ASP A 157 -4.85 -13.95 -24.04
N SER A 158 -4.29 -13.41 -22.96
CA SER A 158 -5.00 -12.86 -21.80
C SER A 158 -4.63 -11.40 -21.49
N TYR A 159 -3.91 -10.71 -22.38
CA TYR A 159 -3.90 -9.23 -22.42
C TYR A 159 -5.33 -8.72 -22.70
N GLY A 160 -6.20 -8.75 -21.69
CA GLY A 160 -7.64 -8.55 -21.82
C GLY A 160 -8.51 -9.27 -20.78
N THR A 161 -7.98 -10.21 -19.97
CA THR A 161 -8.71 -10.67 -18.78
C THR A 161 -8.62 -9.62 -17.68
N PRO A 162 -9.74 -9.22 -17.06
CA PRO A 162 -9.71 -8.32 -15.92
C PRO A 162 -8.84 -8.86 -14.79
N ASN A 163 -8.11 -7.96 -14.14
CA ASN A 163 -7.38 -8.28 -12.92
C ASN A 163 -8.38 -8.43 -11.75
N ASP A 164 -8.92 -9.63 -11.60
CA ASP A 164 -9.92 -9.97 -10.58
C ASP A 164 -9.22 -10.51 -9.32
N VAL A 165 -9.16 -9.68 -8.28
CA VAL A 165 -8.45 -9.97 -7.02
C VAL A 165 -9.38 -10.05 -5.82
N TYR A 166 -9.04 -10.92 -4.86
CA TYR A 166 -9.74 -10.97 -3.58
C TYR A 166 -9.48 -9.71 -2.76
N SER A 167 -10.54 -9.10 -2.22
CA SER A 167 -10.43 -7.93 -1.34
C SER A 167 -11.40 -8.06 -0.16
N VAL A 168 -10.95 -7.65 1.02
CA VAL A 168 -11.79 -7.60 2.23
C VAL A 168 -11.56 -6.30 3.00
N LEU A 169 -12.66 -5.68 3.41
CA LEU A 169 -12.68 -4.55 4.32
C LEU A 169 -12.98 -5.02 5.74
N LEU A 170 -12.17 -4.58 6.70
CA LEU A 170 -12.32 -4.87 8.12
C LEU A 170 -12.32 -3.56 8.91
N SER A 171 -13.21 -3.47 9.90
CA SER A 171 -13.32 -2.28 10.75
C SER A 171 -14.06 -2.62 12.03
N LYS A 172 -13.85 -1.83 13.09
CA LYS A 172 -14.65 -1.89 14.32
C LYS A 172 -15.98 -1.14 14.21
N ASP A 173 -15.98 0.05 13.59
CA ASP A 173 -17.10 1.00 13.67
C ASP A 173 -17.32 1.88 12.42
N VAL A 174 -16.51 1.73 11.35
CA VAL A 174 -16.65 2.46 10.08
C VAL A 174 -17.64 1.81 9.11
N LEU A 175 -17.65 0.47 9.00
CA LEU A 175 -18.48 -0.25 8.04
C LEU A 175 -19.95 -0.37 8.52
N SER A 176 -20.88 -0.20 7.59
CA SER A 176 -22.33 -0.31 7.87
C SER A 176 -22.85 -1.76 7.94
N CYS A 177 -22.06 -2.74 7.49
CA CYS A 177 -22.40 -4.15 7.55
C CYS A 177 -21.18 -5.02 7.88
N THR A 178 -21.46 -6.18 8.49
CA THR A 178 -20.47 -7.21 8.82
C THR A 178 -20.84 -8.48 8.08
N SER A 179 -19.85 -9.18 7.51
CA SER A 179 -20.05 -10.43 6.74
C SER A 179 -21.00 -10.28 5.54
N CYS A 180 -21.03 -9.09 4.95
CA CYS A 180 -21.73 -8.78 3.71
C CYS A 180 -20.80 -8.88 2.50
N VAL A 181 -21.37 -9.06 1.31
CA VAL A 181 -20.68 -8.94 0.03
C VAL A 181 -21.23 -7.69 -0.66
N ASP A 182 -20.34 -6.79 -1.08
CA ASP A 182 -20.71 -5.65 -1.89
C ASP A 182 -20.61 -6.04 -3.38
N PRO A 183 -21.72 -6.00 -4.15
CA PRO A 183 -21.71 -6.37 -5.56
C PRO A 183 -21.22 -5.24 -6.49
N GLN A 184 -20.86 -4.06 -5.97
CA GLN A 184 -20.37 -2.97 -6.81
C GLN A 184 -19.02 -3.30 -7.44
N PHE A 185 -18.77 -2.69 -8.59
CA PHE A 185 -17.48 -2.77 -9.25
C PHE A 185 -16.47 -1.87 -8.52
N TYR A 186 -15.26 -2.39 -8.33
CA TYR A 186 -14.14 -1.67 -7.73
C TYR A 186 -12.87 -1.98 -8.51
N ASN A 187 -11.96 -1.02 -8.54
CA ASN A 187 -10.60 -1.22 -9.00
C ASN A 187 -9.60 -0.65 -7.97
N HIS A 188 -8.30 -0.82 -8.22
CA HIS A 188 -7.26 -0.29 -7.32
C HIS A 188 -7.28 1.24 -7.15
N PHE A 189 -7.84 1.97 -8.11
CA PHE A 189 -7.99 3.42 -8.06
C PHE A 189 -9.15 3.84 -7.16
N THR A 190 -10.18 3.01 -6.96
CA THR A 190 -11.26 3.32 -6.01
C THR A 190 -10.73 3.52 -4.59
N MET A 191 -9.60 2.89 -4.22
CA MET A 191 -8.92 3.17 -2.96
C MET A 191 -8.44 4.63 -2.87
N LEU A 192 -7.92 5.18 -3.97
CA LEU A 192 -7.49 6.58 -4.03
C LEU A 192 -8.68 7.51 -3.89
N THR A 193 -9.73 7.29 -4.67
CA THR A 193 -10.96 8.09 -4.59
C THR A 193 -11.55 8.06 -3.17
N THR A 194 -11.56 6.89 -2.54
CA THR A 194 -12.04 6.73 -1.16
C THR A 194 -11.23 7.59 -0.19
N LEU A 195 -9.89 7.59 -0.29
CA LEU A 195 -9.01 8.39 0.58
C LEU A 195 -9.19 9.89 0.35
N GLU A 196 -9.29 10.29 -0.92
CA GLU A 196 -9.52 11.68 -1.33
C GLU A 196 -10.85 12.20 -0.78
N GLN A 197 -11.93 11.45 -0.98
CA GLN A 197 -13.27 11.83 -0.54
C GLN A 197 -13.43 11.80 0.99
N ASN A 198 -12.89 10.77 1.67
CA ASN A 198 -12.99 10.62 3.13
C ASN A 198 -12.36 11.82 3.86
N ARG A 199 -11.35 12.45 3.25
CA ARG A 199 -10.57 13.53 3.85
C ARG A 199 -10.70 14.87 3.15
N ASN A 200 -11.63 14.97 2.19
CA ASN A 200 -11.88 16.16 1.39
C ASN A 200 -10.58 16.74 0.80
N LEU A 201 -9.75 15.85 0.25
CA LEU A 201 -8.46 16.19 -0.36
C LEU A 201 -8.65 16.65 -1.81
N THR A 202 -7.65 17.35 -2.32
CA THR A 202 -7.53 17.56 -3.77
C THR A 202 -7.21 16.23 -4.46
N ASN A 203 -7.77 16.01 -5.64
CA ASN A 203 -7.49 14.80 -6.42
C ASN A 203 -6.03 14.79 -6.92
N ILE A 204 -5.40 13.62 -6.94
CA ILE A 204 -4.10 13.44 -7.60
C ILE A 204 -4.28 13.64 -9.12
N PRO A 205 -3.51 14.53 -9.77
CA PRO A 205 -3.61 14.73 -11.21
C PRO A 205 -3.43 13.43 -12.00
N ASN A 206 -4.36 13.13 -12.93
CA ASN A 206 -4.23 12.07 -13.92
C ASN A 206 -3.89 12.69 -15.29
N PRO A 207 -2.60 12.98 -15.57
CA PRO A 207 -2.20 13.70 -16.78
C PRO A 207 -2.42 12.90 -18.06
N ASN A 208 -2.48 11.56 -17.96
CA ASN A 208 -2.62 10.68 -19.11
C ASN A 208 -4.09 10.47 -19.49
N GLY A 209 -5.03 10.90 -18.64
CA GLY A 209 -6.47 10.83 -18.90
C GLY A 209 -6.94 9.40 -19.18
N ASP A 210 -6.22 8.39 -18.67
CA ASP A 210 -6.48 6.98 -18.92
C ASP A 210 -7.84 6.51 -18.36
N GLY A 211 -8.51 7.40 -17.61
CA GLY A 211 -9.78 7.10 -17.01
C GLY A 211 -9.62 5.93 -16.04
N ALA A 212 -8.49 5.75 -15.38
CA ALA A 212 -8.38 4.68 -14.40
C ALA A 212 -9.15 5.04 -13.10
N MET A 213 -9.42 6.34 -12.88
CA MET A 213 -10.04 6.93 -11.70
C MET A 213 -11.59 6.99 -11.74
N TRP A 214 -12.28 6.17 -12.55
CA TRP A 214 -13.75 6.10 -12.41
C TRP A 214 -14.07 5.29 -11.16
N ASP A 215 -14.50 6.02 -10.12
CA ASP A 215 -15.58 5.74 -9.16
C ASP A 215 -15.27 6.39 -7.80
#